data_AF-A0A7G9S0Z7-F1
#
_entry.id   AF-A0A7G9S0Z7-F1
#
_cell.length_a   1.000
_cell.length_b   1.000
_cell.length_c   1.000
_cell.angle_alpha   90.00
_cell.angle_beta   90.00
_cell.angle_gamma   90.00
#
_symmetry.space_group_name_H-M   'P 1'
#
loop_
_entity.id
_entity.type
_entity.pdbx_description
1 polymer ?
#
loop_
_entity_poly.entity_id
_entity_poly.type
_entity_poly.pdbx_seq_one_letter_code
_entity_poly.pdbx_strand_id
1 'polypeptide(L)'
;MNDFNLTNKMVQGNDMIQAINKLDRTTFKIFEMAVSCIDTNAPKQEVFLSKVDIFNFFDMDNSNRFTRMEQSFQRLSQQGIVLELPNEEKALINVTSRLQWGSVIIMT
;
A
#
# COMPACT_ATOMS: atom_id res chain seq x y z
N MET A 1 -3.04 -5.83 17.46
CA MET A 1 -1.79 -5.05 17.31
C MET A 1 -1.21 -5.42 15.97
N ASN A 2 -0.90 -4.46 15.11
CA ASN A 2 -0.20 -4.74 13.85
C ASN A 2 1.29 -4.98 14.09
N ASP A 3 1.93 -5.67 13.15
CA ASP A 3 3.40 -5.81 13.07
C ASP A 3 4.09 -4.54 12.50
N PHE A 4 3.34 -3.43 12.40
CA PHE A 4 3.83 -2.17 11.86
C PHE A 4 4.88 -1.54 12.79
N ASN A 5 6.06 -1.25 12.26
CA ASN A 5 7.11 -0.55 12.98
C ASN A 5 7.91 0.38 12.04
N LEU A 6 8.01 1.65 12.42
CA LEU A 6 8.78 2.69 11.72
C LEU A 6 10.27 2.35 11.59
N THR A 7 10.81 1.48 12.43
CA THR A 7 12.22 1.06 12.38
C THR A 7 12.50 -0.09 11.43
N ASN A 8 11.46 -0.67 10.80
CA ASN A 8 11.64 -1.79 9.88
C ASN A 8 12.41 -1.34 8.63
N LYS A 9 13.47 -2.09 8.29
CA LYS A 9 14.25 -1.83 7.08
C LYS A 9 13.56 -2.47 5.88
N MET A 10 13.34 -1.69 4.84
CA MET A 10 12.72 -2.13 3.60
C MET A 10 13.74 -2.07 2.46
N VAL A 11 13.74 -3.08 1.60
CA VAL A 11 14.56 -3.14 0.39
C VAL A 11 13.62 -3.27 -0.80
N GLN A 12 13.77 -2.40 -1.79
CA GLN A 12 12.97 -2.37 -3.01
C GLN A 12 13.90 -2.32 -4.22
N GLY A 13 13.48 -2.92 -5.34
CA GLY A 13 14.19 -2.80 -6.61
C GLY A 13 14.09 -1.38 -7.17
N ASN A 14 15.12 -0.92 -7.88
CA ASN A 14 15.17 0.42 -8.46
C ASN A 14 14.00 0.71 -9.41
N ASP A 15 13.60 -0.27 -10.20
CA ASP A 15 12.48 -0.15 -11.14
C ASP A 15 11.15 0.04 -10.39
N MET A 16 11.03 -0.62 -9.24
CA MET A 16 9.88 -0.49 -8.37
C MET A 16 9.83 0.90 -7.72
N ILE A 17 10.96 1.46 -7.28
CA ILE A 17 11.05 2.84 -6.75
C ILE A 17 10.57 3.85 -7.80
N GLN A 18 11.03 3.71 -9.05
CA GLN A 18 10.60 4.59 -10.15
C GLN A 18 9.09 4.47 -10.43
N ALA A 19 8.58 3.24 -10.39
CA ALA A 19 7.19 2.98 -10.71
C ALA A 19 6.24 3.42 -9.57
N ILE A 20 6.69 3.32 -8.33
CA ILE A 20 5.98 3.81 -7.15
C ILE A 20 5.93 5.36 -7.08
N ASN A 21 6.94 6.07 -7.59
CA ASN A 21 6.92 7.54 -7.65
C ASN A 21 5.74 8.13 -8.45
N LYS A 22 5.04 7.31 -9.24
CA LYS A 22 3.85 7.70 -9.99
C LYS A 22 2.56 7.63 -9.15
N LEU A 23 2.61 7.05 -7.95
CA LEU A 23 1.48 6.99 -7.02
C LEU A 23 1.28 8.34 -6.32
N ASP A 24 0.04 8.65 -5.92
CA ASP A 24 -0.20 9.83 -5.09
C ASP A 24 0.40 9.65 -3.68
N ARG A 25 0.77 10.76 -3.03
CA ARG A 25 1.49 10.74 -1.73
C ARG A 25 0.78 9.92 -0.65
N THR A 26 -0.54 9.88 -0.65
CA THR A 26 -1.30 9.13 0.35
C THR A 26 -1.24 7.64 0.04
N THR A 27 -1.49 7.27 -1.21
CA THR A 27 -1.36 5.89 -1.70
C THR A 27 0.04 5.33 -1.48
N PHE A 28 1.09 6.12 -1.74
CA PHE A 28 2.48 5.74 -1.49
C PHE A 28 2.74 5.42 -0.01
N LYS A 29 2.29 6.29 0.89
CA LYS A 29 2.40 6.06 2.35
C LYS A 29 1.67 4.80 2.81
N ILE A 30 0.49 4.50 2.26
CA ILE A 30 -0.25 3.27 2.58
C ILE A 30 0.55 2.05 2.11
N PHE A 31 1.12 2.14 0.90
CA PHE A 31 1.95 1.09 0.35
C PHE A 31 3.20 0.85 1.20
N GLU A 32 3.92 1.90 1.60
CA GLU A 32 5.07 1.79 2.51
C GLU A 32 4.68 1.14 3.85
N MET A 33 3.56 1.57 4.43
CA MET A 33 3.03 0.98 5.66
C MET A 33 2.75 -0.52 5.48
N ALA A 34 2.13 -0.92 4.38
CA ALA A 34 1.82 -2.31 4.09
C ALA A 34 3.09 -3.17 3.91
N VAL A 35 4.05 -2.69 3.11
CA VAL A 35 5.31 -3.43 2.87
C VAL A 35 6.16 -3.49 4.14
N SER A 36 6.10 -2.48 5.01
CA SER A 36 6.82 -2.51 6.30
C SER A 36 6.30 -3.58 7.27
N CYS A 37 5.07 -4.06 7.07
CA CYS A 37 4.48 -5.15 7.84
C CYS A 37 4.87 -6.54 7.29
N ILE A 38 5.57 -6.60 6.15
CA ILE A 38 6.01 -7.87 5.56
C ILE A 38 7.29 -8.31 6.26
N ASP A 39 7.23 -9.49 6.88
CA ASP A 39 8.43 -10.17 7.35
C ASP A 39 9.17 -10.78 6.15
N THR A 40 10.40 -10.34 5.91
CA THR A 40 11.24 -10.84 4.81
C THR A 40 11.67 -12.29 4.99
N ASN A 41 11.65 -12.82 6.22
CA ASN A 41 12.01 -14.20 6.52
C ASN A 41 10.82 -15.17 6.39
N ALA A 42 9.60 -14.65 6.49
CA ALA A 42 8.37 -15.41 6.40
C ALA A 42 7.26 -14.58 5.71
N PRO A 43 7.40 -14.32 4.39
CA PRO A 43 6.50 -13.42 3.69
C PRO A 43 5.08 -13.98 3.68
N LYS A 44 4.14 -13.21 4.23
CA LYS A 44 2.70 -13.50 4.15
C LYS A 44 2.13 -12.95 2.86
N GLN A 45 1.14 -13.64 2.30
CA GLN A 45 0.42 -13.17 1.11
C GLN A 45 -0.55 -12.01 1.41
N GLU A 46 -0.96 -11.87 2.67
CA GLU A 46 -1.92 -10.86 3.12
C GLU A 46 -1.32 -10.03 4.25
N VAL A 47 -1.54 -8.71 4.19
CA VAL A 47 -1.14 -7.76 5.23
C VAL A 47 -2.40 -7.22 5.90
N PHE A 48 -2.46 -7.34 7.23
CA PHE A 48 -3.55 -6.79 8.02
C PHE A 48 -3.12 -5.44 8.59
N LEU A 49 -3.97 -4.43 8.41
CA LEU A 49 -3.74 -3.10 8.97
C LEU A 49 -4.85 -2.67 9.95
N SER A 50 -4.45 -2.29 11.16
CA SER A 50 -5.31 -1.71 12.18
C SER A 50 -5.75 -0.31 11.78
N LYS A 51 -7.06 -0.04 11.90
CA LYS A 51 -7.62 1.29 11.63
C LYS A 51 -6.96 2.38 12.47
N VAL A 52 -6.64 2.09 13.72
CA VAL A 52 -6.02 3.03 14.66
C VAL A 52 -4.61 3.39 14.20
N ASP A 53 -3.82 2.38 13.83
CA ASP A 53 -2.44 2.59 13.40
C ASP A 53 -2.38 3.37 12.09
N ILE A 54 -3.32 3.10 11.17
CA ILE A 54 -3.45 3.87 9.94
C ILE A 54 -3.80 5.33 10.29
N PHE A 55 -4.82 5.60 11.12
CA PHE A 55 -5.18 6.98 11.45
C PHE A 55 -4.05 7.77 12.11
N ASN A 56 -3.29 7.12 13.00
CA ASN A 56 -2.12 7.71 13.64
C ASN A 56 -1.00 8.00 12.63
N PHE A 57 -0.75 7.08 11.68
CA PHE A 57 0.30 7.24 10.67
C PHE A 57 0.01 8.38 9.68
N PHE A 58 -1.27 8.63 9.39
CA PHE A 58 -1.69 9.70 8.47
C PHE A 58 -2.00 11.03 9.16
N ASP A 59 -1.88 11.12 10.49
CA ASP A 59 -2.20 12.32 11.29
C ASP A 59 -3.57 12.92 10.91
N MET A 60 -4.57 12.05 10.71
CA MET A 60 -5.89 12.46 10.20
C MET A 60 -6.78 12.95 11.34
N ASP A 61 -6.62 14.21 11.72
CA ASP A 61 -7.29 14.80 12.89
C ASP A 61 -8.73 15.34 12.62
N ASN A 62 -9.36 14.94 11.50
CA ASN A 62 -10.60 15.57 11.03
C ASN A 62 -11.79 14.61 10.93
N SER A 63 -13.01 15.15 11.02
CA SER A 63 -14.30 14.42 10.98
C SER A 63 -14.49 13.57 9.72
N ASN A 64 -13.84 13.93 8.61
CA ASN A 64 -13.90 13.22 7.32
C ASN A 64 -12.77 12.18 7.10
N ARG A 65 -12.05 11.76 8.16
CA ARG A 65 -10.93 10.83 8.05
C ARG A 65 -11.29 9.49 7.41
N PHE A 66 -12.45 8.93 7.73
CA PHE A 66 -12.88 7.63 7.21
C PHE A 66 -13.09 7.65 5.69
N THR A 67 -13.82 8.65 5.18
CA THR A 67 -14.12 8.77 3.74
C THR A 67 -12.88 9.05 2.92
N ARG A 68 -11.97 9.90 3.40
CA ARG A 68 -10.69 10.17 2.72
C ARG A 68 -9.85 8.90 2.60
N MET A 69 -9.85 8.10 3.65
CA MET A 69 -9.06 6.88 3.70
C MET A 69 -9.63 5.79 2.79
N GLU A 70 -10.96 5.62 2.77
CA GLU A 70 -11.63 4.72 1.83
C GLU A 70 -11.32 5.11 0.38
N GLN A 71 -11.37 6.41 0.04
CA GLN A 71 -10.99 6.89 -1.28
C GLN A 71 -9.52 6.62 -1.62
N SER A 72 -8.60 6.75 -0.66
CA SER A 72 -7.19 6.40 -0.86
C SER A 72 -6.98 4.91 -1.09
N PHE A 73 -7.70 4.04 -0.37
CA PHE A 73 -7.64 2.60 -0.62
C PHE A 73 -8.26 2.20 -1.95
N GLN A 74 -9.36 2.83 -2.36
CA GLN A 74 -9.93 2.63 -3.70
C GLN A 74 -8.96 3.06 -4.81
N ARG A 75 -8.27 4.19 -4.63
CA ARG A 75 -7.23 4.65 -5.55
C ARG A 75 -6.04 3.70 -5.58
N LEU A 76 -5.58 3.19 -4.44
CA LEU A 76 -4.52 2.19 -4.36
C LEU A 76 -4.89 0.91 -5.12
N SER A 77 -6.15 0.46 -5.01
CA SER A 77 -6.68 -0.67 -5.76
C SER A 77 -6.66 -0.37 -7.26
N GLN A 78 -7.22 0.76 -7.68
CA GLN A 78 -7.33 1.09 -9.12
C GLN A 78 -6.01 1.46 -9.79
N GLN A 79 -5.00 1.86 -9.03
CA GLN A 79 -3.69 2.22 -9.57
C GLN A 79 -2.88 0.96 -9.85
N GLY A 80 -2.37 0.87 -11.07
CA GLY A 80 -1.39 -0.14 -11.48
C GLY A 80 0.00 0.47 -11.60
N ILE A 81 1.00 -0.26 -11.15
CA ILE A 81 2.42 0.06 -11.29
C ILE A 81 2.88 -0.52 -12.62
N VAL A 82 3.51 0.30 -13.46
CA VAL A 82 4.12 -0.17 -14.71
C VAL A 82 5.59 -0.44 -14.45
N LEU A 83 6.02 -1.69 -14.60
CA LEU A 83 7.42 -2.09 -14.56
C LEU A 83 7.96 -2.28 -15.98
N GLU A 84 9.14 -1.73 -16.23
CA GLU A 84 9.91 -1.98 -17.44
C GLU A 84 10.78 -3.21 -17.20
N LEU A 85 10.56 -4.26 -17.99
CA LEU A 85 11.29 -5.51 -17.89
C LEU A 85 12.59 -5.44 -18.71
N PRO A 86 13.58 -6.30 -18.42
CA PRO A 86 14.88 -6.29 -19.13
C PRO A 86 14.80 -6.51 -20.65
N ASN A 87 13.67 -7.02 -21.13
CA ASN A 87 13.36 -7.26 -22.55
C ASN A 87 12.59 -6.09 -23.20
N GLU A 88 12.57 -4.91 -22.58
CA GLU A 88 11.81 -3.72 -23.00
C GLU A 88 10.28 -3.89 -22.99
N GLU A 89 9.77 -4.99 -22.43
CA GLU A 89 8.34 -5.18 -22.22
C GLU A 89 7.87 -4.38 -21.00
N LYS A 90 6.60 -3.96 -21.03
CA LYS A 90 5.95 -3.26 -19.92
C LYS A 90 4.94 -4.17 -19.26
N ALA A 91 5.16 -4.47 -17.99
CA ALA A 91 4.19 -5.19 -17.16
C ALA A 91 3.36 -4.19 -16.36
N LEU A 92 2.03 -4.24 -16.52
CA LEU A 92 1.10 -3.55 -15.62
C LEU A 92 0.79 -4.47 -14.44
N ILE A 93 1.20 -4.07 -13.25
CA ILE A 93 0.99 -4.83 -12.02
C ILE A 93 0.06 -4.05 -11.11
N ASN A 94 -1.08 -4.65 -10.75
CA ASN A 94 -1.96 -4.08 -9.74
C ASN A 94 -1.30 -4.13 -8.37
N VAL A 95 -1.31 -3.01 -7.63
CA VAL A 95 -0.62 -2.91 -6.33
C VAL A 95 -1.25 -3.81 -5.27
N THR A 96 -2.57 -4.00 -5.36
CA THR A 96 -3.33 -4.91 -4.52
C THR A 96 -4.27 -5.68 -5.44
N SER A 97 -4.34 -6.99 -5.29
CA SER A 97 -5.32 -7.82 -6.00
C SER A 97 -6.67 -7.88 -5.26
N ARG A 98 -6.65 -7.70 -3.93
CA ARG A 98 -7.84 -7.75 -3.08
C ARG A 98 -7.65 -6.85 -1.87
N LEU A 99 -8.60 -5.94 -1.64
CA LEU A 99 -8.60 -5.05 -0.48
C LEU A 99 -9.89 -5.20 0.32
N GLN A 100 -9.78 -5.28 1.65
CA GLN A 100 -10.94 -5.36 2.54
C GLN A 100 -10.88 -4.26 3.59
N TRP A 101 -11.95 -3.46 3.66
CA TRP A 101 -12.10 -2.36 4.62
C TRP A 101 -13.34 -2.58 5.49
N GLY A 102 -13.15 -3.07 6.71
CA GLY A 102 -14.28 -3.48 7.55
C GLY A 102 -15.09 -4.59 6.88
N SER A 103 -16.35 -4.32 6.56
CA SER A 103 -17.24 -5.27 5.85
C SER A 103 -17.26 -5.06 4.33
N VAL A 104 -16.53 -4.09 3.80
CA VAL A 104 -16.51 -3.75 2.37
C VAL A 104 -15.33 -4.44 1.71
N ILE A 105 -15.60 -5.26 0.69
CA ILE A 105 -14.57 -5.86 -0.17
C ILE A 105 -14.44 -4.99 -1.41
N ILE A 106 -13.25 -4.41 -1.60
CA ILE A 106 -12.85 -3.68 -2.80
C ILE A 106 -12.03 -4.67 -3.63
N MET A 107 -12.62 -5.13 -4.73
CA MET A 107 -11.95 -5.99 -5.70
C MET A 107 -11.40 -5.12 -6.84
N THR A 108 -10.21 -5.50 -7.26
CA THR A 108 -9.39 -4.81 -8.27
C THR A 108 -9.67 -5.33 -9.66
#